data_AF-A0A7C5Q2T2-F1
#
_entry.id   AF-A0A7C5Q2T2-F1
#
_cell.length_a   1.000
_cell.length_b   1.000
_cell.length_c   1.000
_cell.angle_alpha   90.00
_cell.angle_beta   90.00
_cell.angle_gamma   90.00
#
_symmetry.space_group_name_H-M   'P 1'
#
loop_
_entity.id
_entity.type
_entity.pdbx_description
1 polymer ?
#
loop_
_entity_poly.entity_id
_entity_poly.type
_entity_poly.pdbx_seq_one_letter_code
_entity_poly.pdbx_strand_id
1 'polypeptide(L)' 'MLGDDLVREIALLGVGTTVEIEVIRDGESVLLTVTLGERPSEEELADYQGRVETVSKFGITV' A
#
# COMPACT_ATOMS: atom_id res chain seq x y z
N MET A 1 3.09 3.74 -18.24
CA MET A 1 1.77 4.28 -17.87
C MET A 1 1.00 3.36 -16.91
N LEU A 2 1.65 2.38 -16.24
CA LEU A 2 0.96 1.41 -15.35
C LEU A 2 0.80 1.89 -13.90
N GLY A 3 1.55 2.92 -13.47
CA GLY A 3 1.54 3.38 -12.07
C GLY A 3 0.29 4.19 -11.70
N ASP A 4 -0.20 5.05 -12.61
CA ASP A 4 -1.36 5.91 -12.38
C ASP A 4 -2.67 5.13 -12.25
N ASP A 5 -2.76 3.96 -12.89
CA ASP A 5 -3.96 3.13 -12.92
C ASP A 5 -4.24 2.52 -11.53
N LEU A 6 -3.20 1.95 -10.90
CA LEU A 6 -3.30 1.40 -9.54
C LEU A 6 -3.69 2.48 -8.52
N VAL A 7 -3.08 3.67 -8.61
CA VAL A 7 -3.40 4.78 -7.70
C VAL A 7 -4.87 5.17 -7.84
N ARG A 8 -5.38 5.21 -9.08
CA ARG A 8 -6.78 5.55 -9.36
C ARG A 8 -7.73 4.47 -8.85
N GLU A 9 -7.43 3.19 -9.06
CA GLU A 9 -8.27 2.08 -8.59
C GLU A 9 -8.37 2.06 -7.06
N ILE A 10 -7.24 2.20 -6.36
CA ILE A 10 -7.22 2.24 -4.89
C ILE A 10 -7.92 3.50 -4.36
N ALA A 11 -7.81 4.64 -5.05
CA ALA A 11 -8.48 5.88 -4.64
C ALA A 11 -10.01 5.82 -4.71
N LEU A 12 -10.58 4.89 -5.48
CA LEU A 12 -12.03 4.68 -5.56
C LEU A 12 -12.56 3.79 -4.44
N LEU A 13 -11.68 3.08 -3.73
CA LEU A 13 -12.05 2.18 -2.64
C LEU A 13 -12.14 2.96 -1.32
N GLY A 14 -13.12 2.59 -0.49
CA GLY A 14 -13.34 3.24 0.79
C GLY A 14 -12.27 2.87 1.83
N VAL A 15 -12.07 3.77 2.80
CA VAL A 15 -11.25 3.50 3.99
C VAL A 15 -11.79 2.27 4.73
N GLY A 16 -10.90 1.39 5.18
CA GLY A 16 -11.25 0.13 5.84
C GLY A 16 -11.57 -1.02 4.88
N THR A 17 -11.58 -0.79 3.56
CA THR A 17 -11.74 -1.87 2.57
C THR A 17 -10.53 -2.78 2.61
N THR A 18 -10.78 -4.09 2.60
CA THR A 18 -9.72 -5.10 2.47
C THR A 18 -9.53 -5.44 1.01
N VAL A 19 -8.29 -5.35 0.53
CA VAL A 19 -7.90 -5.66 -0.86
C VAL A 19 -6.79 -6.69 -0.88
N GLU A 20 -6.78 -7.51 -1.92
CA GLU A 20 -5.72 -8.48 -2.18
C GLU A 20 -4.77 -7.90 -3.24
N ILE A 21 -3.49 -7.83 -2.92
CA ILE A 21 -2.44 -7.31 -3.79
C ILE A 21 -1.46 -8.43 -4.05
N GLU A 22 -1.29 -8.80 -5.31
CA GLU A 22 -0.21 -9.69 -5.73
C GLU A 22 1.05 -8.85 -5.97
N VAL A 23 2.14 -9.18 -5.26
CA VAL A 23 3.44 -8.56 -5.45
C VAL A 23 4.46 -9.61 -5.88
N ILE A 24 5.38 -9.23 -6.76
CA ILE A 24 6.51 -10.10 -7.13
C ILE A 24 7.68 -9.72 -6.24
N ARG A 25 8.14 -10.67 -5.41
CA ARG A 25 9.32 -10.53 -4.56
C ARG A 25 10.26 -11.70 -4.83
N ASP A 26 11.53 -11.40 -5.09
CA ASP A 26 12.56 -12.42 -5.38
C ASP A 26 12.18 -13.40 -6.52
N GLY A 27 11.30 -12.96 -7.43
CA GLY A 27 10.79 -13.78 -8.53
C GLY A 27 9.60 -14.68 -8.19
N GLU A 28 9.13 -14.68 -6.94
CA GLU A 28 7.93 -15.37 -6.49
C GLU A 28 6.75 -14.41 -6.36
N SER A 29 5.55 -14.85 -6.76
CA SER A 29 4.32 -14.09 -6.53
C SER A 29 3.82 -14.32 -5.10
N VAL A 30 3.62 -13.22 -4.37
CA VAL A 30 3.13 -13.22 -3.00
C VAL A 30 1.81 -12.47 -2.97
N LEU A 31 0.75 -13.15 -2.50
CA LEU A 31 -0.57 -12.55 -2.31
C LEU A 31 -0.65 -11.91 -0.92
N LEU A 32 -0.93 -10.61 -0.88
CA LEU A 32 -1.02 -9.81 0.34
C LEU A 32 -2.43 -9.28 0.55
N THR A 33 -3.04 -9.65 1.66
CA THR A 33 -4.30 -9.05 2.11
C THR A 33 -4.00 -7.80 2.94
N VAL A 34 -4.35 -6.62 2.44
CA VAL A 34 -4.13 -5.34 3.13
C VAL A 34 -5.45 -4.60 3.35
N THR A 35 -5.53 -3.84 4.43
CA THR A 35 -6.67 -2.97 4.72
C THR A 35 -6.30 -1.53 4.39
N LEU A 36 -7.10 -0.87 3.57
CA LEU A 36 -6.85 0.50 3.13
C LEU A 36 -7.06 1.50 4.27
N GLY A 37 -6.04 2.30 4.55
CA GLY A 37 -6.12 3.43 5.49
C GLY A 37 -6.67 4.69 4.85
N GLU A 38 -6.99 5.68 5.67
CA GLU A 38 -7.33 7.02 5.16
C GLU A 38 -6.10 7.66 4.51
N ARG A 39 -6.31 8.30 3.36
CA ARG A 39 -5.24 9.04 2.70
C ARG A 39 -4.92 10.28 3.54
N PRO A 40 -3.67 10.45 4.02
CA PRO A 40 -3.29 11.64 4.76
C PRO A 40 -3.46 12.92 3.93
N SER A 41 -3.64 14.05 4.61
CA SER A 41 -3.79 15.36 3.95
C SER A 41 -2.50 15.76 3.22
N GLU A 42 -2.58 16.65 2.22
CA GLU A 42 -1.39 17.07 1.45
C GLU A 42 -0.30 17.70 2.33
N GLU A 43 -0.71 18.40 3.40
CA GLU A 43 0.20 18.97 4.41
C GLU A 43 0.94 17.88 5.19
N GLU A 44 0.31 16.75 5.46
CA GLU A 44 0.93 15.60 6.12
C GLU A 44 1.80 14.78 5.17
N LEU A 45 1.42 14.75 3.88
CA LEU A 45 2.20 14.10 2.82
C LEU A 45 3.46 14.89 2.44
N ALA A 46 3.46 16.22 2.62
CA ALA A 46 4.59 17.08 2.28
C ALA A 46 5.89 16.72 3.02
N ASP A 47 5.75 16.29 4.28
CA ASP A 47 6.85 15.82 5.13
C ASP A 47 6.93 14.28 5.20
N TYR A 48 6.06 13.57 4.48
CA TYR A 48 5.98 12.13 4.52
C TYR A 48 7.11 11.48 3.72
N GLN A 49 8.19 11.12 4.40
CA GLN A 49 9.33 10.38 3.82
C GLN A 49 9.07 8.87 3.67
N GLY A 50 7.82 8.42 3.85
CA GLY A 50 7.49 7.01 4.01
C GLY A 50 7.79 6.56 5.45
N ARG A 51 6.75 6.31 6.25
CA ARG A 51 6.94 5.68 7.56
C ARG A 51 6.89 4.18 7.36
N VAL A 52 8.06 3.58 7.19
CA VAL A 52 8.20 2.15 7.43
C VAL A 52 8.17 1.95 8.93
N GLU A 53 6.98 1.80 9.50
CA GLU A 53 6.92 1.06 10.75
C GLU A 53 7.31 -0.36 10.41
N THR A 54 8.40 -0.84 10.98
CA THR A 54 8.78 -2.25 10.94
C THR A 54 7.72 -3.04 11.72
N VAL A 55 6.51 -3.14 11.19
CA VAL A 55 5.57 -4.17 11.57
C VAL A 55 6.18 -5.45 11.03
N SER A 56 6.91 -6.17 11.91
CA SER A 56 7.22 -7.58 11.73
C SER A 56 5.91 -8.36 11.75
N LYS A 57 5.11 -8.20 10.71
CA LYS A 57 3.99 -9.05 10.40
C LYS A 57 4.18 -9.41 8.94
N PHE A 58 4.37 -10.70 8.70
CA PHE A 58 4.48 -11.31 7.37
C PHE A 58 5.84 -11.25 6.66
N GLY A 59 6.96 -11.07 7.38
CA GLY A 59 8.30 -11.22 6.76
C GLY A 59 8.65 -10.14 5.73
N ILE A 60 7.96 -9.00 5.77
CA ILE A 60 8.23 -7.83 4.95
C ILE A 60 9.16 -6.94 5.77
N THR A 61 10.47 -7.01 5.50
CA THR A 61 11.41 -5.98 5.95
C THR A 61 11.48 -4.95 4.84
N VAL A 62 11.08 -3.72 5.16
CA VAL A 62 11.25 -2.53 4.32
C VAL A 62 12.21 -1.58 5.02
#